data_AF-A0A5M6CA74-F1
#
_entry.id   AF-A0A5M6CA74-F1
#
_cell.length_a   1.000
_cell.length_b   1.000
_cell.length_c   1.000
_cell.angle_alpha   90.00
_cell.angle_beta   90.00
_cell.angle_gamma   90.00
#
_symmetry.space_group_name_H-M   'P 1'
#
loop_
_entity.id
_entity.type
_entity.pdbx_description
1 polymer ?
#
loop_
_entity_poly.entity_id
_entity_poly.type
_entity_poly.pdbx_seq_one_letter_code
_entity_poly.pdbx_strand_id
1 'polypeptide(L)'
;MTNDFQQIQLQLSQLTNKKITDFVTDDECLEYLGCSFKLDDLKIKFRQAKVTPKKVGLFVTLWKRNIENKTEPFNVNDRFDFYIIAAKQEDYFGFFVFSKNILSEKNILTSSKKEGKRGFRVYPDWTETTNNQAAKTKAWQTNYFINCSENDHVLIERATILLNKS
;
A
#
# COMPACT_ATOMS: atom_id res chain seq x y z
N MET A 1 -6.88 -1.92 -19.82
CA MET A 1 -7.03 -1.71 -18.36
C MET A 1 -7.21 -3.00 -17.57
N THR A 2 -7.73 -4.09 -18.15
CA THR A 2 -7.91 -5.39 -17.45
C THR A 2 -6.61 -6.17 -17.20
N ASN A 3 -5.57 -5.99 -18.03
CA ASN A 3 -4.35 -6.80 -17.96
C ASN A 3 -3.45 -6.45 -16.76
N ASP A 4 -3.22 -5.15 -16.48
CA ASP A 4 -2.31 -4.73 -15.39
C ASP A 4 -2.79 -5.19 -14.01
N PHE A 5 -4.11 -5.17 -13.81
CA PHE A 5 -4.71 -5.55 -12.53
C PHE A 5 -4.60 -7.06 -12.26
N GLN A 6 -4.88 -7.89 -13.29
CA GLN A 6 -4.73 -9.34 -13.19
C GLN A 6 -3.26 -9.75 -12.97
N GLN A 7 -2.32 -9.06 -13.61
CA GLN A 7 -0.89 -9.29 -13.41
C GLN A 7 -0.46 -8.98 -11.97
N ILE A 8 -0.92 -7.85 -11.40
CA ILE A 8 -0.63 -7.49 -10.01
C ILE A 8 -1.19 -8.55 -9.04
N GLN A 9 -2.41 -9.03 -9.28
CA GLN A 9 -3.01 -10.08 -8.45
C GLN A 9 -2.22 -11.39 -8.52
N LEU A 10 -1.81 -11.80 -9.72
CA LEU A 10 -1.02 -13.01 -9.94
C LEU A 10 0.32 -12.90 -9.22
N GLN A 11 1.03 -11.79 -9.40
CA GLN A 11 2.32 -11.53 -8.75
C GLN A 11 2.16 -11.53 -7.22
N LEU A 12 1.15 -10.85 -6.67
CA LEU A 12 0.95 -10.80 -5.22
C LEU A 12 0.61 -12.18 -4.64
N SER A 13 -0.20 -12.98 -5.33
CA SER A 13 -0.52 -14.35 -4.90
C SER A 13 0.70 -15.27 -4.94
N GLN A 14 1.53 -15.18 -5.99
CA GLN A 14 2.77 -15.93 -6.12
C GLN A 14 3.79 -15.54 -5.05
N LEU A 15 4.00 -14.23 -4.87
CA LEU A 15 4.93 -13.64 -3.91
C LEU A 15 4.63 -14.07 -2.47
N THR A 16 3.35 -14.14 -2.13
CA THR A 16 2.91 -14.44 -0.77
C THR A 16 2.66 -15.91 -0.53
N ASN A 17 2.57 -16.72 -1.59
CA ASN A 17 2.05 -18.09 -1.57
C ASN A 17 0.70 -18.19 -0.82
N LYS A 18 -0.15 -17.15 -0.96
CA LYS A 18 -1.46 -17.04 -0.32
C LYS A 18 -2.57 -16.96 -1.37
N LYS A 19 -3.75 -17.46 -1.00
CA LYS A 19 -4.92 -17.41 -1.86
C LYS A 19 -5.61 -16.05 -1.78
N ILE A 20 -5.88 -15.45 -2.93
CA ILE A 20 -6.74 -14.26 -3.01
C ILE A 20 -8.21 -14.70 -3.05
N THR A 21 -9.02 -14.16 -2.13
CA THR A 21 -10.48 -14.38 -2.08
C THR A 21 -11.23 -13.08 -1.78
N ASP A 22 -12.57 -13.09 -1.85
CA ASP A 22 -13.44 -11.95 -1.52
C ASP A 22 -13.05 -10.63 -2.22
N PHE A 23 -12.71 -10.74 -3.51
CA PHE A 23 -12.24 -9.62 -4.30
C PHE A 23 -13.36 -8.63 -4.64
N VAL A 24 -13.14 -7.34 -4.34
CA VAL A 24 -14.11 -6.26 -4.58
C VAL A 24 -13.36 -5.02 -5.08
N THR A 25 -13.79 -4.46 -6.21
CA THR A 25 -13.28 -3.18 -6.72
C THR A 25 -13.80 -2.00 -5.89
N ASP A 26 -13.01 -0.96 -5.79
CA ASP A 26 -13.38 0.32 -5.20
C ASP A 26 -13.55 1.33 -6.32
N ASP A 27 -14.81 1.48 -6.78
CA ASP A 27 -15.15 2.25 -7.97
C ASP A 27 -14.77 3.74 -7.84
N GLU A 28 -14.69 4.24 -6.61
CA GLU A 28 -14.30 5.62 -6.33
C GLU A 28 -12.77 5.83 -6.32
N CYS A 29 -12.01 4.73 -6.33
CA CYS A 29 -10.56 4.72 -6.34
C CYS A 29 -9.99 3.97 -7.55
N LEU A 30 -10.76 3.76 -8.63
CA LEU A 30 -10.29 3.08 -9.86
C LEU A 30 -9.03 3.69 -10.44
N GLU A 31 -8.92 5.01 -10.35
CA GLU A 31 -7.73 5.74 -10.75
C GLU A 31 -6.44 5.20 -10.10
N TYR A 32 -6.53 4.73 -8.86
CA TYR A 32 -5.44 4.14 -8.08
C TYR A 32 -5.58 2.61 -8.00
N LEU A 33 -6.25 1.97 -8.97
CA LEU A 33 -6.57 0.55 -8.98
C LEU A 33 -7.15 0.06 -7.64
N GLY A 34 -8.03 0.86 -7.05
CA GLY A 34 -8.56 0.59 -5.73
C GLY A 34 -9.37 -0.68 -5.67
N CYS A 35 -9.02 -1.54 -4.72
CA CYS A 35 -9.77 -2.74 -4.42
C CYS A 35 -9.52 -3.22 -2.99
N SER A 36 -10.30 -4.21 -2.58
CA SER A 36 -10.10 -4.98 -1.35
C SER A 36 -10.31 -6.46 -1.60
N PHE A 37 -9.60 -7.27 -0.85
CA PHE A 37 -9.65 -8.72 -0.92
C PHE A 37 -9.12 -9.32 0.36
N LYS A 38 -9.16 -10.65 0.47
CA LYS A 38 -8.42 -11.38 1.48
C LYS A 38 -7.22 -12.10 0.88
N LEU A 39 -6.10 -12.10 1.61
CA LEU A 39 -4.98 -13.03 1.42
C LEU A 39 -5.07 -14.08 2.52
N ASP A 40 -5.53 -15.28 2.17
CA ASP A 40 -6.07 -16.25 3.13
C ASP A 40 -7.11 -15.58 4.06
N ASP A 41 -6.79 -15.39 5.34
CA ASP A 41 -7.67 -14.73 6.32
C ASP A 41 -7.40 -13.23 6.52
N LEU A 42 -6.29 -12.71 5.95
CA LEU A 42 -5.87 -11.32 6.12
C LEU A 42 -6.68 -10.39 5.21
N LYS A 43 -7.35 -9.38 5.78
CA LYS A 43 -8.14 -8.39 5.04
C LYS A 43 -7.25 -7.29 4.49
N ILE A 44 -7.21 -7.17 3.17
CA ILE A 44 -6.34 -6.27 2.45
C ILE A 44 -7.13 -5.11 1.87
N LYS A 45 -6.61 -3.89 2.06
CA LYS A 45 -6.90 -2.75 1.20
C LYS A 45 -5.74 -2.56 0.24
N PHE A 46 -6.04 -2.37 -1.04
CA PHE A 46 -5.02 -2.25 -2.07
C PHE A 46 -5.18 -0.99 -2.91
N ARG A 47 -4.04 -0.40 -3.29
CA ARG A 47 -3.95 0.69 -4.28
C ARG A 47 -2.67 0.55 -5.10
N GLN A 48 -2.63 1.18 -6.27
CA GLN A 48 -1.41 1.52 -6.98
C GLN A 48 -1.10 3.01 -6.78
N ALA A 49 0.13 3.32 -6.34
CA ALA A 49 0.60 4.69 -6.24
C ALA A 49 0.95 5.27 -7.62
N LYS A 50 0.86 6.59 -7.75
CA LYS A 50 1.10 7.31 -9.01
C LYS A 50 2.31 8.23 -8.92
N VAL A 51 3.10 8.26 -9.99
CA VAL A 51 4.10 9.32 -10.22
C VAL A 51 3.36 10.65 -10.34
N THR A 52 3.91 11.70 -9.71
CA THR A 52 3.37 13.06 -9.84
C THR A 52 4.45 13.99 -10.39
N PRO A 53 4.17 14.82 -11.42
CA PRO A 53 5.23 15.56 -12.13
C PRO A 53 6.09 16.48 -11.26
N LYS A 54 5.50 17.08 -10.21
CA LYS A 54 6.15 18.18 -9.45
C LYS A 54 6.84 17.74 -8.16
N LYS A 55 6.72 16.48 -7.75
CA LYS A 55 7.15 16.03 -6.42
C LYS A 55 7.70 14.61 -6.48
N VAL A 56 8.88 14.44 -5.87
CA VAL A 56 9.55 13.14 -5.68
C VAL A 56 8.67 12.16 -4.89
N GLY A 57 8.82 10.88 -5.21
CA GLY A 57 8.02 9.79 -4.67
C GLY A 57 6.66 9.65 -5.35
N LEU A 58 5.96 8.59 -5.01
CA LEU A 58 4.66 8.27 -5.58
C LEU A 58 3.55 8.70 -4.63
N PHE A 59 2.47 9.26 -5.15
CA PHE A 59 1.30 9.63 -4.36
C PHE A 59 0.27 8.51 -4.38
N VAL A 60 -0.35 8.25 -3.23
CA VAL A 60 -1.42 7.26 -3.09
C VAL A 60 -2.54 7.81 -2.20
N THR A 61 -3.77 7.45 -2.53
CA THR A 61 -4.95 7.76 -1.71
C THR A 61 -5.17 6.70 -0.62
N LEU A 62 -5.73 7.13 0.50
CA LEU A 62 -6.10 6.28 1.63
C LEU A 62 -7.29 6.93 2.36
N TRP A 63 -8.49 6.78 1.78
CA TRP A 63 -9.71 7.36 2.32
C TRP A 63 -10.91 6.46 2.04
N LYS A 64 -12.00 6.70 2.79
CA LYS A 64 -13.32 6.12 2.59
C LYS A 64 -14.38 7.22 2.71
N ARG A 65 -15.64 6.91 2.37
CA ARG A 65 -16.76 7.81 2.68
C ARG A 65 -17.34 7.52 4.05
N ASN A 66 -17.67 8.58 4.77
CA ASN A 66 -18.45 8.50 6.00
C ASN A 66 -19.95 8.45 5.72
N ILE A 67 -20.77 8.39 6.77
CA ILE A 67 -22.24 8.34 6.67
C ILE A 67 -22.86 9.59 6.02
N GLU A 68 -22.13 10.72 6.01
CA GLU A 68 -22.54 11.96 5.35
C GLU A 68 -22.03 12.04 3.90
N ASN A 69 -21.53 10.93 3.35
CA ASN A 69 -20.95 10.84 2.01
C ASN A 69 -19.71 11.74 1.81
N LYS A 70 -19.03 12.18 2.88
CA LYS A 70 -17.78 12.95 2.82
C LYS A 70 -16.56 12.04 2.90
N THR A 71 -15.47 12.43 2.24
CA THR A 71 -14.21 11.67 2.30
C THR A 71 -13.51 11.87 3.63
N GLU A 72 -13.14 10.77 4.29
CA GLU A 72 -12.39 10.77 5.54
C GLU A 72 -11.24 9.76 5.49
N PRO A 73 -10.16 9.96 6.26
CA PRO A 73 -9.13 8.93 6.42
C PRO A 73 -9.72 7.65 7.01
N PHE A 74 -9.09 6.51 6.71
CA PHE A 74 -9.37 5.29 7.46
C PHE A 74 -9.04 5.47 8.94
N ASN A 75 -9.81 4.82 9.80
CA ASN A 75 -9.65 4.80 11.24
C ASN A 75 -8.93 3.51 11.70
N VAL A 76 -8.25 3.56 12.83
CA VAL A 76 -7.66 2.36 13.47
C VAL A 76 -8.67 1.23 13.72
N ASN A 77 -9.94 1.58 13.91
CA ASN A 77 -11.03 0.63 14.13
C ASN A 77 -11.62 0.04 12.84
N ASP A 78 -11.19 0.51 11.66
CA ASP A 78 -11.70 -0.03 10.40
C ASP A 78 -11.22 -1.47 10.17
N ARG A 79 -12.06 -2.28 9.50
CA ARG A 79 -11.86 -3.72 9.34
C ARG A 79 -10.93 -4.06 8.17
N PHE A 80 -9.64 -3.81 8.34
CA PHE A 80 -8.56 -4.32 7.49
C PHE A 80 -7.32 -4.62 8.33
N ASP A 81 -6.44 -5.48 7.84
CA ASP A 81 -5.21 -5.87 8.53
C ASP A 81 -4.00 -5.18 7.88
N PHE A 82 -3.96 -5.15 6.54
CA PHE A 82 -2.89 -4.54 5.77
C PHE A 82 -3.41 -3.59 4.69
N TYR A 83 -2.60 -2.57 4.40
CA TYR A 83 -2.73 -1.72 3.23
C TYR A 83 -1.53 -1.97 2.31
N ILE A 84 -1.79 -2.63 1.17
CA ILE A 84 -0.77 -2.98 0.19
C ILE A 84 -0.79 -1.95 -0.94
N ILE A 85 0.39 -1.42 -1.28
CA ILE A 85 0.52 -0.38 -2.32
C ILE A 85 1.51 -0.87 -3.37
N ALA A 86 1.03 -1.05 -4.60
CA ALA A 86 1.90 -1.25 -5.74
C ALA A 86 2.61 0.08 -6.09
N ALA A 87 3.92 -0.01 -6.29
CA ALA A 87 4.75 1.06 -6.79
C ALA A 87 5.31 0.66 -8.15
N LYS A 88 4.98 1.44 -9.18
CA LYS A 88 5.48 1.24 -10.54
C LYS A 88 6.01 2.57 -11.07
N GLN A 89 7.24 2.57 -11.56
CA GLN A 89 7.87 3.72 -12.19
C GLN A 89 8.85 3.22 -13.25
N GLU A 90 8.56 3.49 -14.52
CA GLU A 90 9.36 2.98 -15.64
C GLU A 90 9.52 1.46 -15.55
N ASP A 91 10.75 0.95 -15.51
CA ASP A 91 11.07 -0.48 -15.39
C ASP A 91 11.09 -0.98 -13.94
N TYR A 92 10.91 -0.10 -12.95
CA TYR A 92 10.91 -0.46 -11.55
C TYR A 92 9.50 -0.83 -11.05
N PHE A 93 9.43 -1.92 -10.31
CA PHE A 93 8.19 -2.44 -9.73
C PHE A 93 8.40 -3.02 -8.33
N GLY A 94 7.41 -2.85 -7.47
CA GLY A 94 7.47 -3.37 -6.10
C GLY A 94 6.21 -3.08 -5.30
N PHE A 95 6.20 -3.55 -4.06
CA PHE A 95 5.06 -3.42 -3.15
C PHE A 95 5.48 -2.85 -1.80
N PHE A 96 4.68 -1.92 -1.28
CA PHE A 96 4.67 -1.65 0.15
C PHE A 96 3.62 -2.50 0.83
N VAL A 97 3.97 -3.10 1.96
CA VAL A 97 3.06 -3.88 2.81
C VAL A 97 3.01 -3.24 4.19
N PHE A 98 2.03 -2.36 4.41
CA PHE A 98 1.88 -1.68 5.69
C PHE A 98 0.80 -2.34 6.54
N SER A 99 1.17 -2.84 7.73
CA SER A 99 0.17 -3.25 8.72
C SER A 99 -0.62 -2.05 9.24
N LYS A 100 -1.83 -2.30 9.74
CA LYS A 100 -2.62 -1.28 10.43
C LYS A 100 -1.82 -0.60 11.55
N ASN A 101 -1.01 -1.36 12.28
CA ASN A 101 -0.22 -0.86 13.41
C ASN A 101 0.79 0.21 12.97
N ILE A 102 1.58 -0.04 11.91
CA ILE A 102 2.54 0.96 11.43
C ILE A 102 1.84 2.20 10.83
N LEU A 103 0.70 2.02 10.15
CA LEU A 103 -0.08 3.16 9.64
C LEU A 103 -0.64 4.03 10.79
N SER A 104 -1.06 3.40 11.89
CA SER A 104 -1.46 4.10 13.11
C SER A 104 -0.29 4.85 13.74
N GLU A 105 0.86 4.19 13.94
CA GLU A 105 2.07 4.79 14.51
C GLU A 105 2.53 6.02 13.73
N LYS A 106 2.46 5.96 12.39
CA LYS A 106 2.82 7.08 11.50
C LYS A 106 1.72 8.12 11.30
N ASN A 107 0.63 8.05 12.08
CA ASN A 107 -0.52 8.96 12.03
C ASN A 107 -1.12 9.07 10.62
N ILE A 108 -1.16 7.95 9.90
CA ILE A 108 -1.84 7.84 8.60
C ILE A 108 -3.30 7.48 8.83
N LEU A 109 -3.60 6.66 9.84
CA LEU A 109 -4.97 6.37 10.27
C LEU A 109 -5.48 7.38 11.30
N THR A 110 -6.76 7.66 11.27
CA THR A 110 -7.46 8.40 12.33
C THR A 110 -7.50 7.56 13.60
N SER A 111 -7.17 8.19 14.72
CA SER A 111 -7.29 7.63 16.08
C SER A 111 -7.99 8.63 17.00
N SER A 112 -8.25 8.26 18.25
CA SER A 112 -8.79 9.18 19.26
C SER A 112 -7.88 10.40 19.53
N LYS A 113 -6.59 10.31 19.21
CA LYS A 113 -5.61 11.38 19.45
C LYS A 113 -5.48 12.35 18.29
N LYS A 114 -5.69 11.88 17.05
CA LYS A 114 -5.39 12.65 15.84
C LYS A 114 -6.13 12.14 14.61
N GLU A 115 -6.58 13.07 13.79
CA GLU A 115 -7.07 12.78 12.44
C GLU A 115 -5.94 12.24 11.54
N GLY A 116 -6.26 11.20 10.77
CA GLY A 116 -5.34 10.58 9.82
C GLY A 116 -5.16 11.38 8.54
N LYS A 117 -4.68 10.71 7.49
CA LYS A 117 -4.44 11.29 6.18
C LYS A 117 -5.29 10.60 5.12
N ARG A 118 -5.91 11.40 4.26
CA ARG A 118 -6.64 10.92 3.07
C ARG A 118 -5.72 10.45 1.93
N GLY A 119 -4.42 10.72 2.03
CA GLY A 119 -3.41 10.31 1.06
C GLY A 119 -2.03 10.70 1.53
N PHE A 120 -1.01 10.03 1.01
CA PHE A 120 0.37 10.25 1.40
C PHE A 120 1.33 9.86 0.28
N ARG A 121 2.63 10.14 0.49
CA ARG A 121 3.68 9.74 -0.44
C ARG A 121 4.40 8.50 0.05
N VAL A 122 4.66 7.60 -0.88
CA VAL A 122 5.55 6.46 -0.71
C VAL A 122 6.82 6.67 -1.52
N TYR A 123 7.94 6.23 -0.98
CA TYR A 123 9.27 6.39 -1.57
C TYR A 123 9.89 5.00 -1.73
N PRO A 124 9.71 4.34 -2.89
CA PRO A 124 10.39 3.07 -3.19
C PRO A 124 11.91 3.16 -2.99
N ASP A 125 12.58 2.02 -2.84
CA ASP A 125 14.02 2.01 -2.54
C ASP A 125 14.85 2.71 -3.62
N TRP A 126 14.44 2.62 -4.88
CA TRP A 126 15.04 3.34 -6.01
C TRP A 126 14.76 4.85 -6.04
N THR A 127 13.92 5.38 -5.14
CA THR A 127 13.61 6.81 -5.11
C THR A 127 14.69 7.60 -4.37
N GLU A 128 15.34 8.53 -5.07
CA GLU A 128 16.27 9.49 -4.43
C GLU A 128 15.51 10.65 -3.80
N THR A 129 15.72 10.89 -2.50
CA THR A 129 15.06 11.97 -1.77
C THR A 129 16.02 13.12 -1.49
N THR A 130 15.66 14.34 -1.91
CA THR A 130 16.51 15.53 -1.74
C THR A 130 16.18 16.37 -0.50
N ASN A 131 15.04 16.15 0.15
CA ASN A 131 14.62 16.88 1.35
C ASN A 131 14.48 15.98 2.58
N ASN A 132 14.71 16.58 3.76
CA ASN A 132 14.74 15.86 5.04
C ASN A 132 13.42 15.16 5.39
N GLN A 133 12.27 15.74 5.02
CA GLN A 133 10.97 15.14 5.34
C GLN A 133 10.72 13.87 4.51
N ALA A 134 11.07 13.91 3.23
CA ALA A 134 11.02 12.76 2.32
C ALA A 134 12.00 11.68 2.77
N ALA A 135 13.24 12.05 3.11
CA ALA A 135 14.25 11.11 3.61
C ALA A 135 13.79 10.37 4.88
N LYS A 136 13.25 11.10 5.88
CA LYS A 136 12.68 10.50 7.09
C LYS A 136 11.50 9.57 6.79
N THR A 137 10.68 9.92 5.80
CA THR A 137 9.54 9.09 5.40
C THR A 137 10.01 7.81 4.69
N LYS A 138 10.95 7.94 3.74
CA LYS A 138 11.58 6.79 3.06
C LYS A 138 12.23 5.84 4.06
N ALA A 139 12.96 6.37 5.05
CA ALA A 139 13.72 5.57 6.01
C ALA A 139 12.86 4.54 6.76
N TRP A 140 11.62 4.89 7.14
CA TRP A 140 10.74 3.90 7.74
C TRP A 140 10.01 3.04 6.71
N GLN A 141 9.70 3.58 5.53
CA GLN A 141 8.97 2.86 4.47
C GLN A 141 9.79 1.73 3.84
N THR A 142 11.11 1.88 3.69
CA THR A 142 12.02 0.83 3.21
C THR A 142 11.89 -0.47 4.02
N ASN A 143 11.59 -0.38 5.32
CA ASN A 143 11.38 -1.56 6.18
C ASN A 143 10.13 -2.38 5.81
N TYR A 144 9.26 -1.85 4.96
CA TYR A 144 7.99 -2.43 4.52
C TYR A 144 7.90 -2.55 3.00
N PHE A 145 9.03 -2.38 2.30
CA PHE A 145 9.09 -2.46 0.85
C PHE A 145 9.61 -3.82 0.38
N ILE A 146 9.09 -4.25 -0.76
CA ILE A 146 9.47 -5.44 -1.51
C ILE A 146 9.83 -4.95 -2.92
N ASN A 147 11.10 -5.06 -3.29
CA ASN A 147 11.59 -4.67 -4.60
C ASN A 147 11.54 -5.87 -5.57
N CYS A 148 10.58 -5.88 -6.50
CA CYS A 148 10.36 -7.03 -7.40
C CYS A 148 11.44 -7.22 -8.47
N SER A 149 12.53 -6.44 -8.43
CA SER A 149 13.74 -6.68 -9.23
C SER A 149 14.69 -7.70 -8.57
N GLU A 150 14.42 -8.13 -7.33
CA GLU A 150 15.20 -9.14 -6.61
C GLU A 150 14.79 -10.58 -6.99
N ASN A 151 15.57 -11.59 -6.57
CA ASN A 151 15.25 -12.99 -6.86
C ASN A 151 14.06 -13.52 -6.01
N ASP A 152 13.33 -14.48 -6.55
CA ASP A 152 12.08 -15.02 -5.97
C ASP A 152 12.20 -15.46 -4.51
N HIS A 153 13.32 -16.07 -4.10
CA HIS A 153 13.51 -16.52 -2.72
C HIS A 153 13.51 -15.34 -1.74
N VAL A 154 14.26 -14.28 -2.04
CA VAL A 154 14.32 -13.08 -1.20
C VAL A 154 12.96 -12.38 -1.15
N LEU A 155 12.27 -12.33 -2.28
CA LEU A 155 10.94 -11.76 -2.40
C LEU A 155 9.91 -12.46 -1.51
N ILE A 156 9.87 -13.79 -1.56
CA ILE A 156 8.93 -14.63 -0.77
C ILE A 156 9.23 -14.52 0.72
N GLU A 157 10.51 -14.58 1.11
CA GLU A 157 10.94 -14.42 2.50
C GLU A 157 10.52 -13.04 3.04
N ARG A 158 10.77 -11.97 2.26
CA ARG A 158 10.39 -10.61 2.63
C ARG A 158 8.88 -10.47 2.78
N ALA A 159 8.10 -10.99 1.82
CA ALA A 159 6.64 -10.94 1.88
C ALA A 159 6.10 -11.67 3.12
N THR A 160 6.66 -12.84 3.43
CA THR A 160 6.30 -13.63 4.61
C THR A 160 6.57 -12.87 5.90
N ILE A 161 7.76 -12.26 6.04
CA ILE A 161 8.12 -11.45 7.20
C ILE A 161 7.15 -10.28 7.38
N LEU A 162 6.81 -9.57 6.30
CA LEU A 162 5.95 -8.39 6.38
C LEU A 162 4.50 -8.73 6.72
N LEU A 163 3.96 -9.82 6.17
CA LEU A 163 2.58 -10.24 6.45
C LEU A 163 2.40 -10.91 7.82
N ASN A 164 3.48 -11.33 8.47
CA ASN A 164 3.46 -11.84 9.85
C ASN A 164 3.65 -10.74 10.90
N LYS A 165 4.06 -9.53 10.51
CA LYS A 165 4.13 -8.35 11.39
C LYS A 165 2.75 -7.72 11.51
N SER A 166 1.94 -8.24 12.44
CA SER A 166 0.64 -7.64 12.80
C SER A 166 0.84 -6.40 13.66
#